data_AF-A0A820AHT1-F1
#
_entry.id   AF-A0A820AHT1-F1
#
_cell.length_a   1.000
_cell.length_b   1.000
_cell.length_c   1.000
_cell.angle_alpha   90.00
_cell.angle_beta   90.00
_cell.angle_gamma   90.00
#
_symmetry.space_group_name_H-M   'P 1'
#
loop_
_entity.id
_entity.type
_entity.pdbx_description
1 polymer ?
#
loop_
_entity_poly.entity_id
_entity_poly.type
_entity_poly.pdbx_seq_one_letter_code
_entity_poly.pdbx_strand_id
1 'polypeptide(L)'
;TSSPLWSRMIFPQQQQKFNSSLDSTQQTISDFSNTDETHLSLDISNDEIICETASFILLESIRWLYLVPSFKDLNEYDQYLLIEQSWSIIFLLTSAEMKKFIDQNDNESFDEENQYLLFQSIVKDLILHSIDQTEYTLLKLIIIFSIPTNYELNERFIIDKYRKDALFMLNEYTRNSKYRRLAELLMLLSHIQETMSTIYLDKIFFRHLINRISMQNLLRNIIRHIRAFSR
;
A
#
# COMPACT_ATOMS: atom_id res chain seq x y z
N THR A 1 -18.38 -12.15 -25.91
CA THR A 1 -17.04 -12.54 -25.41
C THR A 1 -16.97 -12.09 -23.96
N SER A 2 -16.95 -13.06 -23.05
CA SER A 2 -17.12 -12.84 -21.61
C SER A 2 -15.99 -11.99 -21.03
N SER A 3 -16.34 -10.92 -20.32
CA SER A 3 -15.40 -10.07 -19.60
C SER A 3 -14.54 -10.90 -18.63
N PRO A 4 -13.23 -10.62 -18.52
CA PRO A 4 -12.31 -11.39 -17.69
C PRO A 4 -12.65 -11.24 -16.20
N LEU A 5 -12.47 -12.30 -15.39
CA LEU A 5 -12.91 -12.38 -13.98
C LEU A 5 -12.39 -11.25 -13.08
N TRP A 6 -11.24 -10.64 -13.38
CA TRP A 6 -10.72 -9.46 -12.67
C TRP A 6 -11.64 -8.23 -12.79
N SER A 7 -12.36 -8.09 -13.91
CA SER A 7 -13.35 -7.01 -14.13
C SER A 7 -14.60 -7.14 -13.26
N ARG A 8 -14.82 -8.31 -12.65
CA ARG A 8 -15.85 -8.53 -11.62
C ARG A 8 -15.35 -8.22 -10.21
N MET A 9 -14.03 -8.10 -10.01
CA MET A 9 -13.41 -7.77 -8.73
C MET A 9 -13.12 -6.27 -8.56
N ILE A 10 -13.13 -5.48 -9.65
CA ILE A 10 -12.86 -4.04 -9.64
C ILE A 10 -13.87 -3.33 -10.57
N PHE A 11 -14.70 -2.43 -10.03
CA PHE A 11 -15.68 -1.68 -10.82
C PHE A 11 -15.03 -0.51 -11.59
N PRO A 12 -15.16 -0.44 -12.93
CA PRO A 12 -14.69 0.71 -13.72
C PRO A 12 -15.45 2.01 -13.42
N GLN A 13 -16.71 1.91 -12.98
CA GLN A 13 -17.60 3.06 -12.77
C GLN A 13 -17.26 3.90 -11.52
N GLN A 14 -16.41 3.40 -10.61
CA GLN A 14 -15.98 4.15 -9.43
C GLN A 14 -14.80 5.10 -9.72
N GLN A 15 -14.09 4.95 -10.85
CA GLN A 15 -13.02 5.86 -11.27
C GLN A 15 -13.52 7.27 -11.65
N GLN A 16 -14.77 7.43 -12.11
CA GLN A 16 -15.30 8.75 -12.48
C GLN A 16 -15.88 9.54 -11.29
N LYS A 17 -16.48 8.87 -10.30
CA LYS A 17 -16.81 9.50 -9.00
C LYS A 17 -15.56 9.82 -8.16
N PHE A 18 -14.42 9.24 -8.53
CA PHE A 18 -13.13 9.37 -7.85
C PHE A 18 -12.53 10.76 -7.99
N ASN A 19 -12.58 11.35 -9.19
CA ASN A 19 -12.02 12.69 -9.44
C ASN A 19 -12.79 13.80 -8.71
N SER A 20 -14.08 13.61 -8.44
CA SER A 20 -14.90 14.56 -7.67
C SER A 20 -14.77 14.41 -6.15
N SER A 21 -14.24 13.28 -5.65
CA SER A 21 -14.08 13.04 -4.21
C SER A 21 -12.74 13.52 -3.66
N LEU A 22 -11.75 13.76 -4.54
CA LEU A 22 -10.42 14.27 -4.20
C LEU A 22 -10.49 15.62 -3.45
N ASP A 23 -11.42 16.50 -3.81
CA ASP A 23 -11.59 17.81 -3.15
C ASP A 23 -12.11 17.70 -1.70
N SER A 24 -12.90 16.66 -1.39
CA SER A 24 -13.46 16.47 -0.04
C SER A 24 -12.50 15.79 0.94
N THR A 25 -11.55 15.00 0.45
CA THR A 25 -10.52 14.34 1.27
C THR A 25 -9.30 15.22 1.53
N GLN A 26 -9.05 16.25 0.71
CA GLN A 26 -8.04 17.26 1.01
C GLN A 26 -8.41 18.10 2.23
N GLN A 27 -9.72 18.37 2.46
CA GLN A 27 -10.21 19.05 3.66
C GLN A 27 -9.97 18.25 4.95
N THR A 28 -10.04 16.93 4.91
CA THR A 28 -9.89 16.11 6.12
C THR A 28 -8.43 16.05 6.59
N ILE A 29 -7.45 16.26 5.70
CA ILE A 29 -6.02 16.29 6.02
C ILE A 29 -5.61 17.71 6.50
N SER A 30 -6.22 18.76 5.95
CA SER A 30 -6.03 20.14 6.47
C SER A 30 -6.60 20.33 7.87
N ASP A 31 -7.66 19.60 8.25
CA ASP A 31 -8.27 19.71 9.58
C ASP A 31 -7.41 19.06 10.69
N PHE A 32 -6.48 18.17 10.35
CA PHE A 32 -5.49 17.63 11.30
C PHE A 32 -4.26 18.54 11.50
N SER A 33 -4.03 19.49 10.60
CA SER A 33 -2.90 20.43 10.64
C SER A 33 -3.29 21.81 11.18
N ASN A 34 -4.58 22.17 11.16
CA ASN A 34 -5.07 23.46 11.62
C ASN A 34 -5.50 23.45 13.09
N THR A 35 -4.54 23.35 14.00
CA THR A 35 -4.68 24.02 15.30
C THR A 35 -3.42 24.82 15.56
N ASP A 36 -3.61 26.14 15.53
CA ASP A 36 -2.70 27.23 15.91
C ASP A 36 -1.98 27.94 14.76
N GLU A 37 -2.76 28.72 14.00
CA GLU A 37 -2.23 29.85 13.23
C GLU A 37 -1.79 30.98 14.17
N THR A 38 -0.49 31.25 14.26
CA THR A 38 0.00 32.63 14.29
C THR A 38 1.40 32.71 13.64
N HIS A 39 1.42 33.24 12.42
CA HIS A 39 2.52 33.93 11.72
C HIS A 39 3.96 33.35 11.85
N LEU A 40 4.46 32.67 10.81
CA LEU A 40 5.78 32.94 10.19
C LEU A 40 5.98 32.12 8.90
N SER A 41 6.41 32.80 7.82
CA SER A 41 7.16 32.33 6.65
C SER A 41 6.97 30.90 6.09
N LEU A 42 6.56 30.87 4.81
CA LEU A 42 6.64 29.77 3.83
C LEU A 42 8.01 29.04 3.84
N ASP A 43 8.13 28.02 4.67
CA ASP A 43 8.97 26.84 4.43
C ASP A 43 8.12 25.64 4.86
N ILE A 44 7.28 25.14 3.95
CA ILE A 44 6.71 23.80 4.13
C ILE A 44 7.93 22.88 4.15
N SER A 45 8.26 22.35 5.32
CA SER A 45 9.45 21.51 5.49
C SER A 45 9.34 20.33 4.51
N ASN A 46 10.43 19.95 3.84
CA ASN A 46 10.44 18.81 2.90
C ASN A 46 9.86 17.54 3.56
N ASP A 47 10.04 17.42 4.88
CA ASP A 47 9.48 16.36 5.72
C ASP A 47 7.94 16.37 5.80
N GLU A 48 7.29 17.54 5.82
CA GLU A 48 5.83 17.65 5.77
C GLU A 48 5.27 17.15 4.44
N ILE A 49 5.91 17.51 3.32
CA ILE A 49 5.50 17.05 1.97
C ILE A 49 5.68 15.53 1.84
N ILE A 50 6.78 15.00 2.36
CA ILE A 50 7.04 13.55 2.39
C ILE A 50 5.99 12.83 3.23
N CYS A 51 5.69 13.36 4.42
CA CYS A 51 4.70 12.80 5.34
C CYS A 51 3.29 12.85 4.76
N GLU A 52 2.90 13.95 4.12
CA GLU A 52 1.61 14.11 3.45
C GLU A 52 1.48 13.09 2.31
N THR A 53 2.52 12.98 1.46
CA THR A 53 2.56 12.02 0.36
C THR A 53 2.47 10.58 0.87
N ALA A 54 3.19 10.25 1.95
CA ALA A 54 3.13 8.93 2.55
C ALA A 54 1.76 8.64 3.18
N SER A 55 1.16 9.62 3.86
CA SER A 55 -0.19 9.49 4.43
C SER A 55 -1.22 9.22 3.33
N PHE A 56 -1.11 9.91 2.20
CA PHE A 56 -1.94 9.68 1.03
C PHE A 56 -1.77 8.26 0.47
N ILE A 57 -0.53 7.80 0.24
CA ILE A 57 -0.25 6.46 -0.30
C ILE A 57 -0.73 5.37 0.66
N LEU A 58 -0.58 5.57 1.97
CA LEU A 58 -1.08 4.63 2.98
C LEU A 58 -2.61 4.56 2.94
N LEU A 59 -3.29 5.69 2.84
CA LEU A 59 -4.73 5.73 2.70
C LEU A 59 -5.19 4.99 1.45
N GLU A 60 -4.55 5.22 0.31
CA GLU A 60 -4.82 4.50 -0.95
C GLU A 60 -4.59 3.00 -0.82
N SER A 61 -3.51 2.61 -0.14
CA SER A 61 -3.17 1.22 0.13
C SER A 61 -4.28 0.53 0.91
N ILE A 62 -4.73 1.12 2.03
CA ILE A 62 -5.80 0.52 2.85
C ILE A 62 -7.15 0.59 2.13
N ARG A 63 -7.44 1.68 1.41
CA ARG A 63 -8.69 1.81 0.65
C ARG A 63 -8.80 0.73 -0.41
N TRP A 64 -7.71 0.45 -1.13
CA TRP A 64 -7.69 -0.63 -2.12
C TRP A 64 -8.01 -2.00 -1.50
N LEU A 65 -7.57 -2.29 -0.28
CA LEU A 65 -7.95 -3.53 0.44
C LEU A 65 -9.46 -3.63 0.61
N TYR A 66 -10.09 -2.51 1.00
CA TYR A 66 -11.55 -2.36 1.03
C TYR A 66 -12.19 -2.15 -0.35
N LEU A 67 -11.51 -2.41 -1.45
CA LEU A 67 -12.14 -2.59 -2.77
C LEU A 67 -12.16 -4.05 -3.20
N VAL A 68 -11.30 -4.89 -2.62
CA VAL A 68 -11.22 -6.33 -2.91
C VAL A 68 -12.41 -7.07 -2.28
N PRO A 69 -13.32 -7.67 -3.07
CA PRO A 69 -14.49 -8.36 -2.53
C PRO A 69 -14.13 -9.52 -1.59
N SER A 70 -13.18 -10.36 -2.01
CA SER A 70 -12.69 -11.50 -1.22
C SER A 70 -12.08 -11.10 0.13
N PHE A 71 -11.61 -9.86 0.27
CA PHE A 71 -11.13 -9.33 1.55
C PHE A 71 -12.30 -8.87 2.44
N LYS A 72 -13.30 -8.20 1.86
CA LYS A 72 -14.50 -7.74 2.59
C LYS A 72 -15.35 -8.87 3.15
N ASP A 73 -15.36 -10.00 2.47
CA ASP A 73 -16.15 -11.17 2.89
C ASP A 73 -15.59 -11.84 4.16
N LEU A 74 -14.33 -11.55 4.51
CA LEU A 74 -13.70 -12.07 5.73
C LEU A 74 -14.25 -11.36 6.98
N ASN A 75 -14.16 -12.01 8.13
CA ASN A 75 -14.47 -11.40 9.41
C ASN A 75 -13.53 -10.22 9.75
N GLU A 76 -14.01 -9.30 10.59
CA GLU A 76 -13.28 -8.06 10.90
C GLU A 76 -11.92 -8.28 11.58
N TYR A 77 -11.80 -9.35 12.38
CA TYR A 77 -10.55 -9.69 13.06
C TYR A 77 -9.47 -10.10 12.05
N ASP A 78 -9.80 -11.03 11.16
CA ASP A 78 -8.89 -11.47 10.10
C ASP A 78 -8.58 -10.32 9.15
N GLN A 79 -9.56 -9.49 8.76
CA GLN A 79 -9.30 -8.29 7.96
C GLN A 79 -8.26 -7.36 8.60
N TYR A 80 -8.41 -7.04 9.89
CA TYR A 80 -7.47 -6.18 10.59
C TYR A 80 -6.08 -6.83 10.64
N LEU A 81 -6.01 -8.12 10.94
CA LEU A 81 -4.73 -8.83 11.05
C LEU A 81 -4.00 -8.89 9.71
N LEU A 82 -4.71 -9.18 8.61
CA LEU A 82 -4.13 -9.16 7.27
C LEU A 82 -3.61 -7.77 6.91
N ILE A 83 -4.33 -6.69 7.25
CA ILE A 83 -3.86 -5.31 7.07
C ILE A 83 -2.58 -5.06 7.88
N GLU A 84 -2.61 -5.38 9.17
CA GLU A 84 -1.49 -5.14 10.09
C GLU A 84 -0.21 -5.85 9.64
N GLN A 85 -0.32 -7.02 9.02
CA GLN A 85 0.84 -7.78 8.53
C GLN A 85 1.31 -7.36 7.12
N SER A 86 0.44 -6.78 6.29
CA SER A 86 0.75 -6.51 4.87
C SER A 86 0.92 -5.05 4.50
N TRP A 87 0.50 -4.11 5.35
CA TRP A 87 0.39 -2.69 4.99
C TRP A 87 1.69 -2.10 4.43
N SER A 88 2.85 -2.47 4.97
CA SER A 88 4.15 -1.91 4.57
C SER A 88 4.52 -2.28 3.14
N ILE A 89 4.26 -3.52 2.74
CA ILE A 89 4.55 -4.02 1.40
C ILE A 89 3.50 -3.49 0.41
N ILE A 90 2.22 -3.42 0.81
CA ILE A 90 1.18 -2.79 -0.03
C ILE A 90 1.48 -1.30 -0.24
N PHE A 91 1.97 -0.60 0.78
CA PHE A 91 2.44 0.78 0.70
C PHE A 91 3.59 0.93 -0.29
N LEU A 92 4.61 0.06 -0.23
CA LEU A 92 5.72 0.06 -1.17
C LEU A 92 5.24 -0.16 -2.61
N LEU A 93 4.42 -1.19 -2.85
CA LEU A 93 3.91 -1.48 -4.19
C LEU A 93 3.05 -0.34 -4.73
N THR A 94 2.25 0.29 -3.88
CA THR A 94 1.44 1.46 -4.27
C THR A 94 2.31 2.68 -4.55
N SER A 95 3.40 2.88 -3.79
CA SER A 95 4.39 3.94 -4.06
C SER A 95 5.03 3.76 -5.44
N ALA A 96 5.43 2.54 -5.79
CA ALA A 96 6.02 2.22 -7.09
C ALA A 96 5.01 2.35 -8.24
N GLU A 97 3.79 1.86 -8.08
CA GLU A 97 2.71 1.99 -9.05
C GLU A 97 2.40 3.46 -9.36
N MET A 98 2.40 4.32 -8.33
CA MET A 98 2.18 5.76 -8.45
C MET A 98 3.43 6.55 -8.84
N LYS A 99 4.60 5.89 -8.95
CA LYS A 99 5.90 6.50 -9.24
C LYS A 99 6.27 7.64 -8.29
N LYS A 100 5.99 7.45 -6.99
CA LYS A 100 6.31 8.42 -5.93
C LYS A 100 7.69 8.11 -5.32
N PHE A 101 8.30 9.12 -4.69
CA PHE A 101 9.60 9.05 -4.01
C PHE A 101 10.83 8.73 -4.91
N ILE A 102 10.78 9.07 -6.20
CA ILE A 102 11.90 8.81 -7.14
C ILE A 102 12.91 9.97 -7.20
N ASP A 103 12.42 11.21 -7.06
CA ASP A 103 13.10 12.44 -7.53
C ASP A 103 13.66 13.34 -6.42
N GLN A 104 13.76 12.88 -5.17
CA GLN A 104 14.36 13.72 -4.13
C GLN A 104 15.89 13.70 -4.25
N ASN A 105 16.42 14.86 -4.67
CA ASN A 105 17.82 15.13 -4.98
C ASN A 105 18.82 14.50 -3.99
N ASP A 106 19.92 14.00 -4.54
CA ASP A 106 21.11 13.44 -3.89
C ASP A 106 21.88 14.43 -2.96
N ASN A 107 21.27 15.54 -2.55
CA ASN A 107 21.95 16.60 -1.83
C ASN A 107 21.45 16.74 -0.39
N GLU A 108 22.39 16.37 0.50
CA GLU A 108 22.64 16.93 1.82
C GLU A 108 21.92 16.27 3.01
N SER A 109 22.59 15.21 3.46
CA SER A 109 22.85 14.83 4.85
C SER A 109 21.65 14.56 5.77
N PHE A 110 21.27 13.28 5.85
CA PHE A 110 20.91 12.68 7.12
C PHE A 110 21.68 11.37 7.28
N ASP A 111 22.88 11.45 7.85
CA ASP A 111 23.58 10.24 8.30
C ASP A 111 22.89 9.69 9.53
N GLU A 112 22.12 8.62 9.31
CA GLU A 112 22.15 7.35 10.03
C GLU A 112 21.50 6.27 9.11
N GLU A 113 22.34 5.57 8.33
CA GLU A 113 22.05 4.27 7.69
C GLU A 113 20.75 4.15 6.85
N ASN A 114 20.41 5.20 6.10
CA ASN A 114 19.70 5.23 4.81
C ASN A 114 18.62 4.18 4.49
N GLN A 115 17.77 3.82 5.46
CA GLN A 115 16.57 3.02 5.21
C GLN A 115 15.63 3.68 4.19
N TYR A 116 15.63 5.02 4.12
CA TYR A 116 14.90 5.76 3.09
C TYR A 116 15.49 5.56 1.69
N LEU A 117 16.82 5.61 1.53
CA LEU A 117 17.44 5.31 0.23
C LEU A 117 17.24 3.85 -0.18
N LEU A 118 17.26 2.92 0.78
CA LEU A 118 16.93 1.52 0.53
C LEU A 118 15.47 1.36 0.07
N PHE A 119 14.53 2.07 0.72
CA PHE A 119 13.15 2.10 0.25
C PHE A 119 13.05 2.67 -1.17
N GLN A 120 13.73 3.80 -1.45
CA GLN A 120 13.75 4.42 -2.77
C GLN A 120 14.39 3.51 -3.83
N SER A 121 15.46 2.78 -3.49
CA SER A 121 16.11 1.86 -4.44
C SER A 121 15.15 0.73 -4.83
N ILE A 122 14.42 0.17 -3.87
CA ILE A 122 13.41 -0.86 -4.14
C ILE A 122 12.28 -0.31 -5.01
N VAL A 123 11.82 0.93 -4.74
CA VAL A 123 10.81 1.59 -5.59
C VAL A 123 11.32 1.77 -7.02
N LYS A 124 12.56 2.23 -7.19
CA LYS A 124 13.20 2.37 -8.50
C LYS A 124 13.32 1.02 -9.21
N ASP A 125 13.76 -0.03 -8.51
CA ASP A 125 13.87 -1.38 -9.06
C ASP A 125 12.52 -1.94 -9.51
N LEU A 126 11.46 -1.77 -8.70
CA LEU A 126 10.09 -2.14 -9.06
C LEU A 126 9.61 -1.47 -10.35
N ILE A 127 9.93 -0.19 -10.53
CA ILE A 127 9.56 0.59 -11.71
C ILE A 127 10.36 0.12 -12.94
N LEU A 128 11.66 -0.14 -12.76
CA LEU A 128 12.52 -0.68 -13.83
C LEU A 128 12.08 -2.08 -14.29
N HIS A 129 11.50 -2.88 -13.40
CA HIS A 129 10.92 -4.19 -13.74
C HIS A 129 9.66 -4.11 -14.62
N SER A 130 9.18 -2.91 -14.97
CA SER A 130 8.06 -2.69 -15.90
C SER A 130 6.80 -3.46 -15.53
N ILE A 131 6.48 -3.49 -14.23
CA ILE A 131 5.30 -4.18 -13.71
C ILE A 131 4.04 -3.46 -14.19
N ASP A 132 3.09 -4.21 -14.76
CA ASP A 132 1.82 -3.63 -15.18
C ASP A 132 0.78 -3.56 -14.06
N GLN A 133 -0.32 -2.85 -14.30
CA GLN A 133 -1.39 -2.67 -13.32
C GLN A 133 -2.00 -3.99 -12.81
N THR A 134 -2.09 -4.99 -13.68
CA THR A 134 -2.69 -6.28 -13.36
C THR A 134 -1.73 -7.10 -12.50
N GLU A 135 -0.45 -7.12 -12.87
CA GLU A 135 0.63 -7.72 -12.10
C GLU A 135 0.72 -7.08 -10.70
N TYR A 136 0.68 -5.75 -10.57
CA TYR A 136 0.63 -5.08 -9.26
C TYR A 136 -0.58 -5.53 -8.43
N THR A 137 -1.77 -5.57 -9.05
CA THR A 137 -3.00 -6.01 -8.36
C THR A 137 -2.85 -7.46 -7.87
N LEU A 138 -2.35 -8.37 -8.70
CA LEU A 138 -2.18 -9.77 -8.35
C LEU A 138 -1.09 -9.97 -7.28
N LEU A 139 0.02 -9.24 -7.37
CA LEU A 139 1.07 -9.25 -6.34
C LEU A 139 0.52 -8.76 -5.00
N LYS A 140 -0.22 -7.65 -4.99
CA LYS A 140 -0.88 -7.14 -3.78
C LYS A 140 -1.85 -8.18 -3.20
N LEU A 141 -2.66 -8.86 -4.02
CA LEU A 141 -3.55 -9.94 -3.56
C LEU A 141 -2.78 -11.10 -2.92
N ILE A 142 -1.69 -11.54 -3.54
CA ILE A 142 -0.82 -12.59 -2.98
C ILE A 142 -0.28 -12.16 -1.63
N ILE A 143 0.17 -10.91 -1.49
CA ILE A 143 0.71 -10.37 -0.24
C ILE A 143 -0.35 -10.29 0.86
N ILE A 144 -1.54 -9.73 0.58
CA ILE A 144 -2.61 -9.61 1.59
C ILE A 144 -2.95 -10.96 2.18
N PHE A 145 -3.10 -11.99 1.33
CA PHE A 145 -3.51 -13.32 1.77
C PHE A 145 -2.31 -14.19 2.20
N SER A 146 -1.10 -13.61 2.31
CA SER A 146 0.08 -14.27 2.84
C SER A 146 0.28 -13.87 4.31
N ILE A 147 -0.06 -14.77 5.23
CA ILE A 147 0.24 -14.59 6.65
C ILE A 147 1.15 -15.73 7.16
N PRO A 148 2.09 -15.45 8.08
CA PRO A 148 2.86 -16.49 8.76
C PRO A 148 1.97 -17.47 9.51
N THR A 149 2.45 -18.71 9.68
CA THR A 149 1.70 -19.78 10.34
C THR A 149 1.35 -19.54 11.79
N ASN A 150 2.04 -18.59 12.41
CA ASN A 150 2.07 -18.36 13.83
C ASN A 150 0.86 -17.54 14.31
N TYR A 151 0.15 -16.91 13.37
CA TYR A 151 -1.05 -16.12 13.65
C TYR A 151 -2.29 -17.01 13.59
N GLU A 152 -3.15 -16.86 14.60
CA GLU A 152 -4.46 -17.50 14.63
C GLU A 152 -5.41 -16.71 13.73
N LEU A 153 -5.96 -17.38 12.72
CA LEU A 153 -6.95 -16.82 11.80
C LEU A 153 -8.23 -17.64 11.92
N ASN A 154 -9.37 -16.97 11.91
CA ASN A 154 -10.67 -17.65 11.95
C ASN A 154 -10.98 -18.36 10.62
N GLU A 155 -10.66 -17.72 9.50
CA GLU A 155 -11.02 -18.17 8.15
C GLU A 155 -9.79 -18.60 7.32
N ARG A 156 -8.82 -19.23 7.98
CA ARG A 156 -7.53 -19.57 7.38
C ARG A 156 -7.62 -20.35 6.06
N PHE A 157 -8.51 -21.33 5.98
CA PHE A 157 -8.71 -22.13 4.76
C PHE A 157 -9.19 -21.28 3.57
N ILE A 158 -10.05 -20.29 3.83
CA ILE A 158 -10.58 -19.39 2.80
C ILE A 158 -9.48 -18.43 2.34
N ILE A 159 -8.69 -17.89 3.27
CA ILE A 159 -7.55 -17.02 2.97
C ILE A 159 -6.51 -17.76 2.13
N ASP A 160 -6.15 -19.00 2.50
CA ASP A 160 -5.23 -19.83 1.74
C ASP A 160 -5.76 -20.17 0.33
N LYS A 161 -7.08 -20.34 0.19
CA LYS A 161 -7.72 -20.51 -1.11
C LYS A 161 -7.56 -19.26 -1.96
N TYR A 162 -7.88 -18.07 -1.44
CA TYR A 162 -7.75 -16.82 -2.19
C TYR A 162 -6.30 -16.54 -2.62
N ARG A 163 -5.33 -16.86 -1.76
CA ARG A 163 -3.91 -16.79 -2.13
C ARG A 163 -3.56 -17.70 -3.30
N LYS A 164 -4.02 -18.96 -3.28
CA LYS A 164 -3.80 -19.93 -4.37
C LYS A 164 -4.47 -19.49 -5.66
N ASP A 165 -5.69 -18.97 -5.57
CA ASP A 165 -6.43 -18.43 -6.72
C ASP A 165 -5.67 -17.23 -7.33
N ALA A 166 -5.13 -16.34 -6.50
CA ALA A 166 -4.31 -15.22 -6.97
C ALA A 166 -3.00 -15.67 -7.66
N LEU A 167 -2.30 -16.65 -7.11
CA LEU A 167 -1.12 -17.25 -7.73
C LEU A 167 -1.45 -17.93 -9.06
N PHE A 168 -2.57 -18.66 -9.12
CA PHE A 168 -3.04 -19.28 -10.35
C PHE A 168 -3.35 -18.23 -11.43
N MET A 169 -4.03 -17.14 -11.05
CA MET A 169 -4.32 -16.02 -11.96
C MET A 169 -3.04 -15.35 -12.47
N LEU A 170 -2.04 -15.15 -11.61
CA LEU A 170 -0.74 -14.61 -12.02
C LEU A 170 -0.02 -15.53 -13.00
N ASN A 171 -0.07 -16.85 -12.77
CA ASN A 171 0.53 -17.82 -13.68
C ASN A 171 -0.15 -17.82 -15.05
N GLU A 172 -1.48 -17.83 -15.10
CA GLU A 172 -2.21 -17.76 -16.35
C GLU A 172 -1.98 -16.42 -17.09
N TYR A 173 -1.90 -15.31 -16.36
CA TYR A 173 -1.61 -13.99 -16.93
C TYR A 173 -0.22 -13.92 -17.56
N THR A 174 0.79 -14.43 -16.85
CA THR A 174 2.20 -14.40 -17.29
C THR A 174 2.56 -15.48 -18.30
N ARG A 175 1.68 -16.47 -18.53
CA ARG A 175 1.90 -17.58 -19.46
C ARG A 175 2.13 -17.14 -20.91
N ASN A 176 1.47 -16.06 -21.32
CA ASN A 176 1.57 -15.49 -22.67
C ASN A 176 2.51 -14.29 -22.75
N SER A 177 3.17 -13.92 -21.64
CA SER A 177 4.06 -12.76 -21.58
C SER A 177 5.52 -13.17 -21.80
N LYS A 178 6.48 -12.42 -21.24
CA LYS A 178 7.92 -12.66 -21.40
C LYS A 178 8.31 -14.03 -20.83
N TYR A 179 9.30 -14.67 -21.44
CA TYR A 179 9.85 -15.93 -20.94
C TYR A 179 10.29 -15.77 -19.48
N ARG A 180 9.77 -16.61 -18.58
CA ARG A 180 10.05 -16.61 -17.12
C ARG A 180 9.54 -15.40 -16.32
N ARG A 181 8.62 -14.58 -16.86
CA ARG A 181 8.05 -13.43 -16.12
C ARG A 181 7.50 -13.78 -14.75
N LEU A 182 6.80 -14.91 -14.62
CA LEU A 182 6.30 -15.40 -13.33
C LEU A 182 7.43 -15.55 -12.31
N ALA A 183 8.53 -16.20 -12.69
CA ALA A 183 9.64 -16.45 -11.80
C ALA A 183 10.31 -15.13 -11.38
N GLU A 184 10.49 -14.19 -12.32
CA GLU A 184 11.02 -12.86 -12.02
C GLU A 184 10.18 -12.13 -10.97
N LEU A 185 8.85 -12.11 -11.14
CA LEU A 185 7.94 -11.44 -10.21
C LEU A 185 7.91 -12.09 -8.82
N LEU A 186 7.93 -13.43 -8.75
CA LEU A 186 7.93 -14.14 -7.47
C LEU A 186 9.28 -14.01 -6.73
N MET A 187 10.40 -14.01 -7.46
CA MET A 187 11.72 -13.75 -6.89
C MET A 187 11.81 -12.32 -6.36
N LEU A 188 11.33 -11.35 -7.14
CA LEU A 188 11.24 -9.95 -6.72
C LEU A 188 10.36 -9.81 -5.47
N LEU A 189 9.21 -10.49 -5.43
CA LEU A 189 8.32 -10.49 -4.28
C LEU A 189 9.00 -11.05 -3.02
N SER A 190 9.72 -12.17 -3.13
CA SER A 190 10.48 -12.76 -2.02
C SER A 190 11.55 -11.80 -1.51
N HIS A 191 12.30 -11.17 -2.42
CA HIS A 191 13.33 -10.20 -2.06
C HIS A 191 12.75 -8.96 -1.36
N ILE A 192 11.60 -8.48 -1.81
CA ILE A 192 10.89 -7.37 -1.19
C ILE A 192 10.42 -7.74 0.21
N GLN A 193 9.82 -8.92 0.40
CA GLN A 193 9.35 -9.36 1.72
C GLN A 193 10.47 -9.42 2.75
N GLU A 194 11.64 -9.94 2.36
CA GLU A 194 12.82 -10.01 3.22
C GLU A 194 13.35 -8.61 3.56
N THR A 195 13.49 -7.75 2.55
CA THR A 195 14.07 -6.42 2.72
C THR A 195 13.13 -5.47 3.47
N MET A 196 11.82 -5.57 3.27
CA MET A 196 10.84 -4.74 3.98
C MET A 196 10.76 -5.04 5.48
N SER A 197 11.20 -6.22 5.90
CA SER A 197 11.33 -6.56 7.33
C SER A 197 12.37 -5.70 8.06
N THR A 198 13.36 -5.16 7.32
CA THR A 198 14.45 -4.35 7.90
C THR A 198 14.18 -2.85 7.85
N ILE A 199 13.13 -2.42 7.14
CA ILE A 199 12.77 -1.02 6.92
C ILE A 199 11.67 -0.60 7.90
N TYR A 200 11.96 0.39 8.74
CA TYR A 200 10.98 0.96 9.67
C TYR A 200 10.26 2.16 9.04
N LEU A 201 9.31 1.89 8.12
CA LEU A 201 8.53 2.92 7.41
C LEU A 201 7.93 3.97 8.37
N ASP A 202 7.47 3.53 9.52
CA ASP A 202 7.04 4.33 10.66
C ASP A 202 8.01 5.48 10.97
N LYS A 203 9.28 5.15 11.17
CA LYS A 203 10.33 6.13 11.56
C LYS A 203 10.80 7.00 10.40
N ILE A 204 10.57 6.54 9.16
CA ILE A 204 10.97 7.22 7.93
C ILE A 204 9.93 8.26 7.55
N PHE A 205 8.67 7.85 7.39
CA PHE A 205 7.62 8.68 6.82
C PHE A 205 6.74 9.35 7.86
N PHE A 206 6.62 8.76 9.06
CA PHE A 206 5.65 9.18 10.07
C PHE A 206 6.32 9.65 11.36
N ARG A 207 7.62 9.98 11.34
CA ARG A 207 8.39 10.41 12.53
C ARG A 207 7.69 11.51 13.34
N HIS A 208 7.12 12.51 12.64
CA HIS A 208 6.40 13.63 13.24
C HIS A 208 5.04 13.23 13.84
N LEU A 209 4.41 12.17 13.33
CA LEU A 209 3.13 11.64 13.81
C LEU A 209 3.32 10.59 14.92
N ILE A 210 4.43 9.84 14.90
CA ILE A 210 4.67 8.69 15.78
C ILE A 210 5.14 9.04 17.18
N ASN A 211 5.64 10.25 17.40
CA ASN A 211 5.81 10.77 18.75
C ASN A 211 4.46 10.91 19.50
N ARG A 212 3.33 10.80 18.78
CA ARG A 212 1.97 10.90 19.35
C ARG A 212 1.12 9.64 19.17
N ILE A 213 1.30 8.84 18.10
CA ILE A 213 0.43 7.69 17.77
C ILE A 213 1.24 6.52 17.19
N SER A 214 1.09 5.29 17.71
CA SER A 214 1.70 4.09 17.10
C SER A 214 1.09 3.76 15.74
N MET A 215 1.84 3.11 14.85
CA MET A 215 1.32 2.72 13.54
C MET A 215 0.07 1.84 13.61
N GLN A 216 -0.02 0.96 14.61
CA GLN A 216 -1.23 0.17 14.88
C GLN A 216 -2.46 1.04 15.15
N ASN A 217 -2.29 2.10 15.93
CA ASN A 217 -3.38 3.05 16.23
C ASN A 217 -3.73 3.90 15.01
N LEU A 218 -2.73 4.28 14.21
CA LEU A 218 -2.94 4.99 12.95
C LEU A 218 -3.74 4.12 11.97
N LEU A 219 -3.34 2.86 11.76
CA LEU A 219 -4.07 1.89 10.92
C LEU A 219 -5.50 1.70 11.43
N ARG A 220 -5.70 1.54 12.74
CA ARG A 220 -7.02 1.42 13.35
C ARG A 220 -7.90 2.64 13.06
N ASN A 221 -7.34 3.84 13.15
CA ASN A 221 -8.06 5.08 12.86
C ASN A 221 -8.42 5.20 11.38
N ILE A 222 -7.48 4.90 10.47
CA ILE A 222 -7.73 4.88 9.02
C ILE A 222 -8.83 3.87 8.67
N ILE A 223 -8.74 2.64 9.20
CA ILE A 223 -9.74 1.60 8.98
C ILE A 223 -11.12 2.06 9.43
N ARG A 224 -11.20 2.66 10.64
CA ARG A 224 -12.46 3.17 11.16
C ARG A 224 -13.04 4.26 10.27
N HIS A 225 -12.21 5.18 9.77
CA HIS A 225 -12.63 6.25 8.87
C HIS A 225 -13.14 5.72 7.52
N ILE A 226 -12.40 4.80 6.88
CA ILE A 226 -12.79 4.19 5.61
C ILE A 226 -14.12 3.44 5.74
N ARG A 227 -14.31 2.69 6.84
CA ARG A 227 -15.57 1.98 7.10
C ARG A 227 -16.73 2.93 7.36
N ALA A 228 -16.50 4.08 8.01
CA ALA A 228 -17.53 5.09 8.23
C ALA A 228 -18.00 5.73 6.92
N PHE A 229 -17.09 5.93 5.96
CA PHE A 229 -17.42 6.50 4.65
C PHE A 229 -18.07 5.49 3.68
N SER A 230 -17.96 4.20 3.97
CA SER A 230 -18.54 3.11 3.18
C SER A 230 -19.98 2.75 3.59
N ARG A 231 -20.54 3.38 4.64
CA ARG A 231 -21.93 3.22 5.08
C ARG A 231 -22.77 4.40 4.62
#